data_AF-A0A2H0P3W9-F1
#
_entry.id   AF-A0A2H0P3W9-F1
#
_cell.length_a   1.000
_cell.length_b   1.000
_cell.length_c   1.000
_cell.angle_alpha   90.00
_cell.angle_beta   90.00
_cell.angle_gamma   90.00
#
_symmetry.space_group_name_H-M   'P 1'
#
loop_
_entity.id
_entity.type
_entity.pdbx_description
1 polymer ?
#
loop_
_entity_poly.entity_id
_entity_poly.type
_entity_poly.pdbx_seq_one_letter_code
_entity_poly.pdbx_strand_id
1 'polypeptide(L)'
;GTGQIEIARFAQLADKAAEGRSKGNLGAVRSALSIYYGDNEGVYPASFNQLIPKYVRGVPFTQLPGTTCASSADIQVMQGVKTMDEIKSLLTSKGGYYYVYDEKSPMHGTFGINCKQPDSKGTPWYLY
;
A
#
# COMPACT_ATOMS: atom_id res chain seq x y z
N GLY A 1 28.84 20.40 14.87
CA GLY A 1 30.00 19.74 14.26
C GLY A 1 29.56 19.04 12.98
N THR A 2 30.39 19.07 11.92
CA THR A 2 30.05 18.57 10.57
C THR A 2 29.58 17.11 10.54
N GLY A 3 30.02 16.26 11.48
CA GLY A 3 29.57 14.87 11.57
C GLY A 3 28.08 14.66 11.88
N GLN A 4 27.43 15.55 12.64
CA GLN A 4 25.98 15.45 12.89
C GLN A 4 25.14 15.81 11.66
N ILE A 5 25.66 16.69 10.80
CA ILE A 5 25.01 17.10 9.55
C ILE A 5 25.00 15.93 8.56
N GLU A 6 26.13 15.22 8.44
CA GLU A 6 26.22 14.05 7.57
C GLU A 6 25.29 12.91 8.02
N ILE A 7 25.24 12.59 9.31
CA ILE A 7 24.31 11.57 9.85
C ILE A 7 22.86 11.91 9.53
N ALA A 8 22.46 13.17 9.71
CA ALA A 8 21.11 13.63 9.39
C ALA A 8 20.81 13.48 7.89
N ARG A 9 21.79 13.78 7.02
CA ARG A 9 21.64 13.63 5.57
C ARG A 9 21.50 12.16 5.16
N PHE A 10 22.27 11.26 5.75
CA PHE A 10 22.15 9.83 5.50
C PHE A 10 20.80 9.27 5.96
N ALA A 11 20.30 9.70 7.12
CA ALA A 11 18.97 9.32 7.61
C ALA A 11 17.87 9.75 6.62
N GLN A 12 17.93 10.98 6.11
CA GLN A 12 16.97 11.47 5.11
C GLN A 12 17.03 10.68 3.79
N LEU A 13 18.21 10.22 3.38
CA LEU A 13 18.36 9.38 2.19
C LEU A 13 17.78 7.98 2.41
N ALA A 14 17.98 7.41 3.59
CA ALA A 14 17.39 6.12 3.96
C ALA A 14 15.85 6.19 3.97
N ASP A 15 15.28 7.26 4.54
CA ASP A 15 13.83 7.47 4.55
C ASP A 15 13.29 7.58 3.12
N LYS A 16 13.89 8.42 2.27
CA LYS A 16 13.47 8.54 0.86
C LYS A 16 13.55 7.21 0.10
N ALA A 17 14.57 6.40 0.37
CA ALA A 17 14.71 5.08 -0.24
C ALA A 17 13.62 4.11 0.25
N ALA A 18 13.26 4.15 1.53
CA ALA A 18 12.17 3.36 2.10
C ALA A 18 10.81 3.78 1.50
N GLU A 19 10.54 5.07 1.36
CA GLU A 19 9.31 5.56 0.71
C GLU A 19 9.22 5.10 -0.75
N GLY A 20 10.32 5.26 -1.49
CA GLY A 20 10.42 4.83 -2.88
C GLY A 20 10.17 3.33 -3.04
N ARG A 21 10.71 2.52 -2.12
CA ARG A 21 10.47 1.07 -2.08
C ARG A 21 9.01 0.74 -1.84
N SER A 22 8.36 1.37 -0.86
CA SER A 22 6.93 1.16 -0.57
C SER A 22 6.04 1.49 -1.76
N LYS A 23 6.30 2.61 -2.44
CA LYS A 23 5.58 3.04 -3.64
C LYS A 23 5.83 2.08 -4.82
N GLY A 24 7.06 1.63 -5.01
CA GLY A 24 7.41 0.62 -6.01
C GLY A 24 6.71 -0.72 -5.76
N ASN A 25 6.69 -1.18 -4.51
CA ASN A 25 5.99 -2.39 -4.09
C ASN A 25 4.48 -2.28 -4.34
N LEU A 26 3.87 -1.14 -4.00
CA LEU A 26 2.46 -0.87 -4.29
C LEU A 26 2.18 -0.94 -5.80
N GLY A 27 3.02 -0.31 -6.62
CA GLY A 27 2.92 -0.36 -8.08
C GLY A 27 2.99 -1.79 -8.62
N ALA A 28 3.95 -2.59 -8.13
CA ALA A 28 4.10 -3.99 -8.53
C ALA A 28 2.86 -4.83 -8.19
N VAL A 29 2.29 -4.65 -7.00
CA VAL A 29 1.05 -5.35 -6.61
C VAL A 29 -0.13 -4.94 -7.49
N ARG A 30 -0.28 -3.64 -7.78
CA ARG A 30 -1.34 -3.16 -8.67
C ARG A 30 -1.19 -3.70 -10.10
N SER A 31 0.03 -3.78 -10.61
CA SER A 31 0.28 -4.45 -11.88
C SER A 31 -0.13 -5.93 -11.83
N ALA A 32 0.18 -6.64 -10.75
CA ALA A 32 -0.25 -8.02 -10.56
C ALA A 32 -1.78 -8.17 -10.53
N LEU A 33 -2.50 -7.26 -9.85
CA LEU A 33 -3.96 -7.20 -9.86
C LEU A 33 -4.51 -6.98 -11.27
N SER A 34 -3.93 -6.07 -12.05
CA SER A 34 -4.34 -5.82 -13.43
C SER A 34 -4.11 -7.03 -14.35
N ILE A 35 -2.99 -7.74 -14.18
CA ILE A 35 -2.72 -8.97 -14.95
C ILE A 35 -3.71 -10.07 -14.55
N TYR A 36 -3.94 -10.27 -13.25
CA TYR A 36 -4.95 -11.21 -12.76
C TYR A 36 -6.33 -10.90 -13.34
N TYR A 37 -6.74 -9.63 -13.33
CA TYR A 37 -8.01 -9.16 -13.87
C TYR A 37 -8.15 -9.53 -15.36
N GLY A 38 -7.09 -9.33 -16.16
CA GLY A 38 -7.07 -9.73 -17.57
C GLY A 38 -7.15 -11.24 -17.77
N ASP A 39 -6.38 -12.01 -16.99
CA ASP A 39 -6.36 -13.48 -17.04
C ASP A 39 -7.68 -14.13 -16.58
N ASN A 40 -8.49 -13.41 -15.79
CA ASN A 40 -9.74 -13.90 -15.20
C ASN A 40 -10.95 -13.12 -15.71
N GLU A 41 -10.92 -12.71 -16.99
CA GLU A 41 -12.09 -12.18 -17.71
C GLU A 41 -12.78 -10.99 -17.03
N GLY A 42 -11.98 -10.15 -16.37
CA GLY A 42 -12.46 -8.94 -15.72
C GLY A 42 -12.91 -9.13 -14.26
N VAL A 43 -12.44 -10.18 -13.60
CA VAL A 43 -12.69 -10.43 -12.17
C VAL A 43 -11.41 -10.20 -11.37
N TYR A 44 -11.47 -9.33 -10.34
CA TYR A 44 -10.36 -9.18 -9.39
C TYR A 44 -10.34 -10.33 -8.39
N PRO A 45 -9.18 -10.65 -7.77
CA PRO A 45 -9.12 -11.76 -6.84
C PRO A 45 -9.93 -11.46 -5.57
N ALA A 46 -10.69 -12.44 -5.09
CA ALA A 46 -11.43 -12.37 -3.82
C ALA A 46 -10.48 -12.35 -2.60
N SER A 47 -9.23 -12.78 -2.78
CA SER A 47 -8.18 -12.67 -1.75
C SER A 47 -6.79 -12.50 -2.37
N PHE A 48 -5.88 -11.83 -1.66
CA PHE A 48 -4.52 -11.61 -2.15
C PHE A 48 -3.76 -12.92 -2.45
N ASN A 49 -4.08 -14.01 -1.74
CA ASN A 49 -3.43 -15.31 -1.94
C ASN A 49 -3.58 -15.84 -3.37
N GLN A 50 -4.61 -15.42 -4.12
CA GLN A 50 -4.78 -15.81 -5.52
C GLN A 50 -3.76 -15.14 -6.45
N LEU A 51 -3.06 -14.10 -6.00
CA LEU A 51 -1.95 -13.50 -6.73
C LEU A 51 -0.64 -14.30 -6.59
N ILE A 52 -0.54 -15.16 -5.57
CA ILE A 52 0.69 -15.89 -5.21
C ILE A 52 0.64 -17.32 -5.76
N PRO A 53 1.75 -17.88 -6.28
CA PRO A 53 3.04 -17.23 -6.57
C PRO A 53 3.09 -16.64 -7.99
N LYS A 54 2.05 -16.83 -8.80
CA LYS A 54 2.06 -16.58 -10.25
C LYS A 54 2.30 -15.11 -10.59
N TYR A 55 1.65 -14.19 -9.90
CA TYR A 55 1.68 -12.76 -10.21
C TYR A 55 2.56 -11.97 -9.25
N VAL A 56 2.69 -12.43 -8.00
CA VAL A 56 3.64 -11.92 -6.99
C VAL A 56 4.21 -13.06 -6.15
N ARG A 57 5.42 -12.89 -5.62
CA ARG A 57 6.06 -13.91 -4.75
C ARG A 57 5.47 -13.98 -3.35
N GLY A 58 4.80 -12.93 -2.90
CA GLY A 58 4.28 -12.75 -1.56
C GLY A 58 3.81 -11.32 -1.38
N VAL A 59 3.18 -11.02 -0.23
CA VAL A 59 2.86 -9.62 0.10
C VAL A 59 4.15 -8.90 0.45
N PRO A 60 4.54 -7.84 -0.27
CA PRO A 60 5.73 -7.07 0.08
C PRO A 60 5.51 -6.29 1.37
N PHE A 61 6.58 -5.95 2.11
CA PHE A 61 6.45 -5.06 3.26
C PHE A 61 6.36 -3.60 2.82
N THR A 62 5.53 -2.82 3.52
CA THR A 62 5.61 -1.35 3.51
C THR A 62 6.64 -0.87 4.52
N GLN A 63 7.34 0.20 4.19
CA GLN A 63 8.17 0.99 5.09
C GLN A 63 7.77 2.47 4.94
N LEU A 64 7.20 3.03 6.01
CA LEU A 64 6.51 4.32 6.00
C LEU A 64 7.21 5.28 6.99
N PRO A 65 8.42 5.77 6.66
CA PRO A 65 9.20 6.63 7.56
C PRO A 65 8.44 7.92 7.87
N GLY A 66 8.68 8.47 9.06
CA GLY A 66 7.98 9.69 9.53
C GLY A 66 6.52 9.45 9.96
N THR A 67 6.04 8.21 9.98
CA THR A 67 4.69 7.85 10.43
C THR A 67 4.73 6.95 11.68
N THR A 68 3.59 6.80 12.35
CA THR A 68 3.39 5.79 13.41
C THR A 68 2.83 4.48 12.86
N CYS A 69 2.64 4.37 11.55
CA CYS A 69 2.20 3.15 10.87
C CYS A 69 3.36 2.14 10.84
N ALA A 70 3.09 0.88 11.18
CA ALA A 70 4.14 -0.13 11.26
C ALA A 70 4.70 -0.51 9.88
N SER A 71 5.93 -1.02 9.86
CA SER A 71 6.40 -1.76 8.69
C SER A 71 5.71 -3.13 8.70
N SER A 72 4.79 -3.35 7.75
CA SER A 72 3.96 -4.56 7.72
C SER A 72 3.69 -5.00 6.28
N ALA A 73 3.36 -6.27 6.13
CA ALA A 73 2.81 -6.87 4.92
C ALA A 73 1.35 -7.31 5.13
N ASP A 74 0.70 -6.81 6.19
CA ASP A 74 -0.71 -7.10 6.48
C ASP A 74 -1.63 -6.45 5.45
N ILE A 75 -2.80 -7.06 5.24
CA ILE A 75 -3.83 -6.56 4.35
C ILE A 75 -5.12 -6.39 5.15
N GLN A 76 -5.56 -5.15 5.32
CA GLN A 76 -6.90 -4.83 5.77
C GLN A 76 -7.89 -5.05 4.62
N VAL A 77 -8.71 -6.08 4.72
CA VAL A 77 -9.78 -6.32 3.76
C VAL A 77 -10.98 -5.41 4.03
N MET A 78 -11.57 -4.84 2.97
CA MET A 78 -12.69 -3.91 3.05
C MET A 78 -13.88 -4.41 2.23
N GLN A 79 -15.08 -4.21 2.76
CA GLN A 79 -16.35 -4.53 2.13
C GLN A 79 -17.34 -3.38 2.29
N GLY A 80 -18.32 -3.30 1.39
CA GLY A 80 -19.40 -2.32 1.46
C GLY A 80 -18.98 -0.87 1.23
N VAL A 81 -17.69 -0.60 1.00
CA VAL A 81 -17.18 0.74 0.71
C VAL A 81 -17.60 1.18 -0.69
N LYS A 82 -17.98 2.44 -0.85
CA LYS A 82 -18.42 3.01 -2.12
C LYS A 82 -17.58 4.20 -2.58
N THR A 83 -16.81 4.78 -1.66
CA THR A 83 -16.03 6.00 -1.92
C THR A 83 -14.66 5.94 -1.24
N MET A 84 -13.75 6.80 -1.69
CA MET A 84 -12.44 6.95 -1.05
C MET A 84 -12.53 7.55 0.36
N ASP A 85 -13.55 8.37 0.64
CA ASP A 85 -13.78 8.91 1.99
C ASP A 85 -14.23 7.82 2.97
N GLU A 86 -15.02 6.84 2.51
CA GLU A 86 -15.37 5.65 3.30
C GLU A 86 -14.15 4.75 3.53
N ILE A 87 -13.30 4.55 2.52
CA ILE A 87 -12.01 3.85 2.71
C ILE A 87 -11.21 4.57 3.80
N LYS A 88 -11.02 5.89 3.66
CA LYS A 88 -10.31 6.72 4.63
C LYS A 88 -10.90 6.61 6.03
N SER A 89 -12.22 6.58 6.20
CA SER A 89 -12.84 6.48 7.52
C SER A 89 -12.52 5.14 8.19
N LEU A 90 -12.51 4.05 7.42
CA LEU A 90 -12.28 2.68 7.88
C LEU A 90 -10.79 2.30 8.04
N LEU A 91 -9.86 3.05 7.45
CA LEU A 91 -8.43 2.78 7.58
C LEU A 91 -7.99 2.72 9.05
N THR A 92 -7.29 1.65 9.39
CA THR A 92 -6.76 1.44 10.75
C THR A 92 -5.43 2.15 10.99
N SER A 93 -4.72 2.55 9.94
CA SER A 93 -3.38 3.15 10.00
C SER A 93 -2.36 2.27 10.74
N LYS A 94 -2.50 0.95 10.67
CA LYS A 94 -1.52 0.01 11.26
C LYS A 94 -0.30 -0.22 10.37
N GLY A 95 -0.27 0.32 9.15
CA GLY A 95 0.71 -0.03 8.13
C GLY A 95 0.23 -1.19 7.25
N GLY A 96 1.07 -1.63 6.32
CA GLY A 96 0.68 -2.59 5.29
C GLY A 96 -0.28 -1.97 4.28
N TYR A 97 -1.27 -2.75 3.85
CA TYR A 97 -2.18 -2.39 2.76
C TYR A 97 -3.65 -2.48 3.17
N TYR A 98 -4.51 -1.87 2.36
CA TYR A 98 -5.92 -2.19 2.31
C TYR A 98 -6.29 -2.77 0.94
N TYR A 99 -7.31 -3.62 0.90
CA TYR A 99 -7.84 -4.18 -0.32
C TYR A 99 -9.36 -4.25 -0.30
N VAL A 100 -9.99 -3.69 -1.34
CA VAL A 100 -11.43 -3.77 -1.55
C VAL A 100 -11.74 -4.98 -2.44
N TYR A 101 -12.05 -6.11 -1.81
CA TYR A 101 -12.33 -7.37 -2.50
C TYR A 101 -13.82 -7.58 -2.81
N ASP A 102 -14.69 -6.74 -2.25
CA ASP A 102 -16.13 -6.85 -2.42
C ASP A 102 -16.53 -6.55 -3.88
N GLU A 103 -16.94 -7.56 -4.63
CA GLU A 103 -17.37 -7.45 -6.04
C GLU A 103 -18.56 -6.52 -6.24
N LYS A 104 -19.36 -6.28 -5.19
CA LYS A 104 -20.51 -5.36 -5.24
C LYS A 104 -20.10 -3.91 -5.01
N SER A 105 -18.87 -3.67 -4.58
CA SER A 105 -18.33 -2.33 -4.37
C SER A 105 -17.95 -1.69 -5.71
N PRO A 106 -18.32 -0.43 -5.96
CA PRO A 106 -17.75 0.32 -7.09
C PRO A 106 -16.24 0.57 -6.93
N MET A 107 -15.69 0.33 -5.73
CA MET A 107 -14.26 0.39 -5.43
C MET A 107 -13.59 -0.99 -5.53
N HIS A 108 -14.28 -2.03 -6.02
CA HIS A 108 -13.72 -3.37 -6.18
C HIS A 108 -12.37 -3.37 -6.91
N GLY A 109 -11.40 -4.12 -6.40
CA GLY A 109 -10.03 -4.14 -6.93
C GLY A 109 -9.12 -3.02 -6.41
N THR A 110 -9.66 -2.04 -5.67
CA THR A 110 -8.83 -0.96 -5.10
C THR A 110 -7.87 -1.51 -4.06
N PHE A 111 -6.58 -1.25 -4.28
CA PHE A 111 -5.50 -1.65 -3.39
C PHE A 111 -4.62 -0.44 -3.09
N GLY A 112 -4.31 -0.18 -1.82
CA GLY A 112 -3.54 0.99 -1.41
C GLY A 112 -2.88 0.79 -0.05
N ILE A 113 -2.16 1.81 0.44
CA ILE A 113 -1.43 1.72 1.70
C ILE A 113 -2.34 2.04 2.89
N ASN A 114 -2.30 1.20 3.93
CA ASN A 114 -3.09 1.38 5.14
C ASN A 114 -2.44 2.35 6.12
N CYS A 115 -2.39 3.63 5.74
CA CYS A 115 -1.87 4.71 6.57
C CYS A 115 -2.47 6.07 6.19
N LYS A 116 -3.05 6.78 7.17
CA LYS A 116 -3.63 8.13 6.98
C LYS A 116 -2.59 9.25 7.01
N GLN A 117 -1.43 9.00 7.63
CA GLN A 117 -0.37 9.99 7.76
C GLN A 117 0.32 10.25 6.41
N PRO A 118 0.92 11.43 6.22
CA PRO A 118 1.60 11.77 4.97
C PRO A 118 2.98 11.13 4.84
N ASP A 119 3.46 11.06 3.61
CA ASP A 119 4.86 10.87 3.28
C ASP A 119 5.70 12.14 3.54
N SER A 120 7.00 12.08 3.26
CA SER A 120 7.94 13.20 3.39
C SER A 120 7.59 14.43 2.55
N LYS A 121 6.68 14.31 1.57
CA LYS A 121 6.18 15.39 0.72
C LYS A 121 4.81 15.91 1.16
N GLY A 122 4.25 15.42 2.25
CA GLY A 122 2.95 15.86 2.75
C GLY A 122 1.75 15.14 2.11
N THR A 123 1.96 14.10 1.29
CA THR A 123 0.87 13.36 0.65
C THR A 123 0.45 12.18 1.52
N PRO A 124 -0.82 12.13 1.99
CA PRO A 124 -1.33 10.98 2.73
C PRO A 124 -1.10 9.64 2.02
N TRP A 125 -0.55 8.66 2.74
CA TRP A 125 -0.13 7.39 2.15
C TRP A 125 -1.24 6.62 1.44
N TYR A 126 -2.46 6.68 1.97
CA TYR A 126 -3.62 6.00 1.38
C TYR A 126 -4.09 6.54 0.02
N LEU A 127 -3.60 7.74 -0.37
CA LEU A 127 -3.88 8.35 -1.67
C LEU A 127 -2.93 7.88 -2.77
N TYR A 128 -1.83 7.22 -2.41
CA TYR A 128 -1.02 6.50 -3.38
C TYR A 128 -1.75 5.27 -3.83
#